data_AF-A0A3S1C1E1-F1
#
_entry.id   AF-A0A3S1C1E1-F1
#
_cell.length_a   1.000
_cell.length_b   1.000
_cell.length_c   1.000
_cell.angle_alpha   90.00
_cell.angle_beta   90.00
_cell.angle_gamma   90.00
#
_symmetry.space_group_name_H-M   'P 1'
#
loop_
_entity.id
_entity.type
_entity.pdbx_description
1 polymer ?
#
loop_
_entity_poly.entity_id
_entity_poly.type
_entity_poly.pdbx_seq_one_letter_code
_entity_poly.pdbx_strand_id
1 'polypeptide(L)' 'MYINKLIELSQSALILARELKKPLSESNALGAQALAYKELGEQDKAITILEDV' A
#
# COMPACT_ATOMS: atom_id res chain seq x y z
N MET A 1 -16.57 -3.85 1.71
CA MET A 1 -16.67 -2.93 0.55
C MET A 1 -15.59 -1.84 0.55
N TYR A 2 -15.09 -1.38 1.69
CA TYR A 2 -14.07 -0.31 1.76
C TYR A 2 -12.62 -0.73 1.47
N ILE A 3 -12.29 -2.03 1.58
CA ILE A 3 -10.91 -2.50 1.49
C ILE A 3 -10.32 -2.36 0.07
N ASN A 4 -11.08 -2.69 -0.97
CA ASN A 4 -10.63 -2.46 -2.35
C ASN A 4 -10.38 -0.97 -2.64
N LYS A 5 -11.18 -0.07 -2.06
CA LYS A 5 -10.97 1.37 -2.20
C LYS A 5 -9.69 1.84 -1.49
N LEU A 6 -9.37 1.26 -0.33
CA LEU A 6 -8.12 1.52 0.38
C LEU A 6 -6.91 1.13 -0.48
N ILE A 7 -6.98 -0.01 -1.17
CA ILE A 7 -5.95 -0.46 -2.11
C ILE A 7 -5.76 0.57 -3.24
N GLU A 8 -6.83 0.98 -3.92
CA GLU A 8 -6.75 1.99 -5.01
C GLU A 8 -6.14 3.33 -4.54
N LEU A 9 -6.55 3.81 -3.37
CA LEU A 9 -6.06 5.07 -2.81
C LEU A 9 -4.59 4.95 -2.39
N SER A 10 -4.21 3.83 -1.78
CA SER A 10 -2.83 3.57 -1.38
C SER A 10 -1.88 3.47 -2.58
N GLN A 11 -2.29 2.81 -3.68
CA GLN A 11 -1.51 2.75 -4.92
C GLN A 11 -1.32 4.13 -5.54
N SER A 12 -2.36 4.95 -5.54
CA SER A 12 -2.29 6.33 -6.05
C SER A 12 -1.34 7.18 -5.20
N ALA A 13 -1.40 7.03 -3.87
CA ALA A 13 -0.50 7.71 -2.94
C ALA A 13 0.95 7.26 -3.13
N LEU A 14 1.19 5.97 -3.42
CA LEU A 14 2.50 5.41 -3.67
C LEU A 14 3.17 6.04 -4.90
N ILE A 15 2.44 6.14 -6.02
CA ILE A 15 2.93 6.76 -7.27
C ILE A 15 3.35 8.21 -7.00
N LEU A 16 2.47 8.99 -6.35
CA LEU A 16 2.77 10.38 -6.01
C LEU A 16 3.95 10.50 -5.03
N ALA A 17 4.06 9.60 -4.06
CA ALA A 17 5.16 9.60 -3.11
C ALA A 17 6.51 9.34 -3.81
N ARG A 18 6.56 8.40 -4.76
CA ARG A 18 7.74 8.12 -5.58
C ARG A 18 8.11 9.30 -6.48
N GLU A 19 7.14 9.88 -7.17
CA GLU A 19 7.34 11.06 -8.02
C GLU A 19 7.88 12.27 -7.23
N LEU A 20 7.33 12.49 -6.04
CA LEU A 20 7.72 13.58 -5.15
C LEU A 20 8.94 13.25 -4.29
N LYS A 21 9.52 12.04 -4.42
CA LYS A 21 10.64 11.53 -3.61
C LYS A 21 10.39 11.70 -2.11
N LYS A 22 9.19 11.32 -1.67
CA LYS A 22 8.74 11.36 -0.27
C LYS A 22 8.72 9.96 0.35
N PRO A 23 9.85 9.47 0.89
CA PRO A 23 9.97 8.09 1.40
C PRO A 23 9.01 7.79 2.57
N LEU A 24 8.68 8.78 3.40
CA LEU A 24 7.69 8.59 4.48
C LEU A 24 6.28 8.37 3.92
N SER A 25 5.91 9.12 2.87
CA SER A 25 4.61 8.95 2.21
C SER A 25 4.52 7.62 1.47
N GLU A 26 5.64 7.17 0.90
CA GLU A 26 5.79 5.89 0.24
C GLU A 26 5.59 4.72 1.23
N SER A 27 6.30 4.75 2.35
CA SER A 27 6.18 3.73 3.39
C SER A 27 4.78 3.68 4.00
N ASN A 28 4.13 4.84 4.20
CA ASN A 28 2.73 4.89 4.65
C ASN A 28 1.76 4.29 3.63
N ALA A 29 1.99 4.51 2.34
CA ALA A 29 1.17 3.93 1.27
C ALA A 29 1.31 2.41 1.22
N LEU A 30 2.54 1.89 1.27
CA LEU A 30 2.81 0.45 1.32
C LEU A 30 2.17 -0.20 2.56
N GLY A 31 2.30 0.42 3.73
CA GLY A 31 1.69 -0.08 4.97
C GLY A 31 0.15 -0.13 4.91
N ALA A 32 -0.48 0.91 4.33
CA ALA A 32 -1.93 0.93 4.15
C ALA A 32 -2.40 -0.18 3.18
N GLN A 33 -1.64 -0.42 2.11
CA GLN A 33 -1.94 -1.45 1.13
C GLN A 33 -1.74 -2.86 1.70
N ALA A 34 -0.67 -3.09 2.47
CA ALA A 34 -0.43 -4.35 3.15
C ALA A 34 -1.51 -4.68 4.19
N LEU A 35 -1.95 -3.69 4.96
CA LEU A 35 -3.07 -3.85 5.89
C LEU A 35 -4.36 -4.22 5.15
N ALA A 36 -4.63 -3.60 4.00
CA ALA A 36 -5.78 -3.92 3.18
C ALA A 36 -5.76 -5.39 2.70
N TYR A 37 -4.61 -5.88 2.21
CA TYR A 37 -4.49 -7.28 1.80
C TYR A 37 -4.60 -8.26 2.96
N LYS A 38 -4.07 -7.91 4.13
CA LYS A 38 -4.28 -8.70 5.36
C LYS A 38 -5.77 -8.82 5.70
N GLU A 39 -6.54 -7.74 5.61
CA GLU A 39 -8.00 -7.76 5.88
C GLU A 39 -8.79 -8.55 4.83
N LEU A 40 -8.26 -8.73 3.62
CA LEU A 40 -8.84 -9.62 2.60
C LEU A 40 -8.45 -11.10 2.78
N GLY A 41 -7.60 -11.42 3.76
CA GLY A 41 -7.03 -12.77 3.94
C GLY A 41 -5.90 -13.10 2.96
N GLU A 42 -5.43 -12.13 2.17
CA GLU A 42 -4.38 -12.28 1.16
C GLU A 42 -3.00 -11.97 1.78
N GLN A 43 -2.60 -12.76 2.78
CA GLN A 43 -1.35 -12.53 3.53
C GLN A 43 -0.09 -12.53 2.66
N ASP A 44 -0.02 -13.40 1.66
CA ASP A 44 1.14 -13.48 0.76
C ASP A 44 1.35 -12.15 0.03
N LYS A 45 0.26 -11.53 -0.46
CA LYS A 45 0.31 -10.22 -1.12
C LYS A 45 0.71 -9.11 -0.15
N ALA A 46 0.24 -9.16 1.10
CA ALA A 46 0.63 -8.17 2.11
C ALA A 46 2.14 -8.18 2.38
N ILE A 47 2.77 -9.37 2.40
CA ILE A 47 4.22 -9.50 2.57
C ILE A 47 4.96 -8.95 1.35
N THR A 48 4.55 -9.33 0.13
CA THR A 48 5.15 -8.82 -1.11
C THR A 48 5.12 -7.29 -1.18
N ILE A 49 4.03 -6.65 -0.75
CA ILE A 49 3.92 -5.19 -0.70
C ILE A 49 4.93 -4.56 0.27
N LEU A 50 5.24 -5.21 1.39
CA LEU A 50 6.20 -4.70 2.38
C LEU A 50 7.67 -4.92 1.96
N GLU A 51 7.92 -5.81 1.00
CA GLU A 51 9.24 -6.06 0.42
C GLU A 51 9.59 -5.09 -0.71
N ASP A 52 8.60 -4.37 -1.28
CA ASP A 52 8.77 -3.37 -2.36
C ASP A 52 9.28 -2.00 -1.85
N VAL A 53 10.32 -2.03 -1.00
CA VAL A 53 11.00 -0.84 -0.41
C VAL A 53 12.12 -0.28 -1.28
#